data_AF-A0AAU6HLK2-F1
#
_entry.id   AF-A0AAU6HLK2-F1
#
_cell.length_a   1.000
_cell.length_b   1.000
_cell.length_c   1.000
_cell.angle_alpha   90.00
_cell.angle_beta   90.00
_cell.angle_gamma   90.00
#
_symmetry.space_group_name_H-M   'P 1'
#
loop_
_entity.id
_entity.type
_entity.pdbx_description
1 polymer ?
#
loop_
_entity_poly.entity_id
_entity_poly.type
_entity_poly.pdbx_seq_one_letter_code
_entity_poly.pdbx_strand_id
1 'polypeptide(L)'
;MTEKMRALQALSTHGECTLLDIVDATGIESGRAFAALQALVRENHTVSAKRDGYARYTITNAGRERVESWTRTPAGQVENHV
;
A
#
# COMPACT_ATOMS: atom_id res chain seq x y z
N MET A 1 11.10 -5.76 1.29
CA MET A 1 9.79 -5.10 1.15
C MET A 1 9.12 -5.07 2.52
N THR A 2 8.82 -3.88 3.06
CA THR A 2 8.28 -3.72 4.43
C THR A 2 6.78 -4.06 4.50
N GLU A 3 6.23 -4.23 5.70
CA GLU A 3 4.80 -4.47 5.94
C GLU A 3 3.93 -3.38 5.31
N LYS A 4 4.31 -2.10 5.44
CA LYS A 4 3.66 -0.96 4.76
C LYS A 4 3.67 -1.09 3.24
N MET A 5 4.81 -1.51 2.66
CA MET A 5 4.90 -1.67 1.21
C MET A 5 3.97 -2.77 0.71
N ARG A 6 3.91 -3.90 1.43
CA ARG A 6 3.02 -5.02 1.09
C ARG A 6 1.54 -4.63 1.21
N ALA A 7 1.15 -3.96 2.29
CA ALA A 7 -0.23 -3.50 2.48
C ALA A 7 -0.65 -2.48 1.41
N LEU A 8 0.21 -1.51 1.09
CA LEU A 8 -0.09 -0.51 0.06
C LEU A 8 -0.12 -1.12 -1.35
N GLN A 9 0.77 -2.08 -1.63
CA GLN A 9 0.73 -2.84 -2.89
C GLN A 9 -0.56 -3.65 -3.02
N ALA A 10 -1.00 -4.31 -1.95
CA ALA A 10 -2.26 -5.06 -1.95
C ALA A 10 -3.46 -4.14 -2.26
N LEU A 11 -3.53 -2.96 -1.64
CA LEU A 11 -4.56 -1.96 -1.95
C LEU A 11 -4.48 -1.45 -3.39
N SER A 12 -3.28 -1.30 -3.95
CA SER A 12 -3.12 -0.92 -5.36
C SER A 12 -3.64 -1.99 -6.32
N THR A 13 -3.55 -3.27 -5.95
CA THR A 13 -4.00 -4.40 -6.78
C THR A 13 -5.49 -4.69 -6.63
N HIS A 14 -6.01 -4.65 -5.41
CA HIS A 14 -7.37 -5.09 -5.08
C HIS A 14 -8.36 -3.92 -4.92
N GLY A 15 -7.88 -2.68 -4.78
CA GLY A 15 -8.73 -1.50 -4.60
C GLY A 15 -9.12 -1.27 -3.14
N GLU A 16 -10.43 -1.25 -2.87
CA GLU A 16 -10.96 -1.07 -1.52
C GLU A 16 -10.93 -2.41 -0.76
N CYS A 17 -10.23 -2.44 0.39
CA CYS A 17 -10.03 -3.66 1.18
C CYS A 17 -10.33 -3.43 2.66
N THR A 18 -10.76 -4.48 3.36
CA THR A 18 -10.77 -4.52 4.84
C THR A 18 -9.40 -4.90 5.39
N LEU A 19 -9.23 -4.80 6.72
CA LEU A 19 -8.03 -5.33 7.40
C LEU A 19 -7.82 -6.82 7.09
N LEU A 20 -8.90 -7.62 7.09
CA LEU A 20 -8.81 -9.06 6.86
C LEU A 20 -8.39 -9.38 5.43
N ASP A 21 -8.93 -8.66 4.44
CA ASP A 21 -8.51 -8.82 3.04
C ASP A 21 -7.00 -8.56 2.87
N ILE A 22 -6.46 -7.58 3.61
CA ILE A 22 -5.01 -7.28 3.60
C ILE A 22 -4.21 -8.39 4.29
N VAL A 23 -4.68 -8.92 5.42
CA VAL A 23 -4.03 -10.05 6.11
C VAL A 23 -3.97 -11.26 5.16
N ASP A 24 -5.08 -11.58 4.52
CA ASP A 24 -5.17 -12.73 3.60
C ASP A 24 -4.29 -12.53 2.35
N ALA A 25 -4.28 -11.33 1.78
CA ALA A 25 -3.47 -11.04 0.58
C ALA A 25 -1.96 -10.97 0.84
N THR A 26 -1.54 -10.59 2.06
CA THR A 26 -0.13 -10.30 2.36
C THR A 26 0.52 -11.31 3.31
N GLY A 27 -0.26 -12.13 4.00
CA GLY A 27 0.18 -13.00 5.09
C GLY A 27 0.72 -12.24 6.31
N ILE A 28 0.47 -10.94 6.43
CA ILE A 28 0.90 -10.13 7.57
C ILE A 28 -0.04 -10.39 8.74
N GLU A 29 0.52 -10.63 9.93
CA GLU A 29 -0.25 -10.78 11.16
C GLU A 29 -1.13 -9.54 11.45
N SER A 30 -2.35 -9.76 11.92
CA SER A 30 -3.40 -8.73 11.96
C SER A 30 -3.01 -7.46 12.73
N GLY A 31 -2.30 -7.58 13.86
CA GLY A 31 -1.83 -6.42 14.62
C GLY A 31 -0.85 -5.55 13.83
N ARG A 32 0.03 -6.19 13.04
CA ARG A 32 1.01 -5.51 12.20
C ARG A 32 0.40 -4.93 10.94
N ALA A 33 -0.54 -5.65 10.31
CA ALA A 33 -1.31 -5.14 9.18
C ALA A 33 -2.10 -3.89 9.59
N PHE A 34 -2.71 -3.90 10.78
CA PHE A 34 -3.40 -2.74 11.33
C PHE A 34 -2.45 -1.55 11.59
N ALA A 35 -1.29 -1.79 12.20
CA ALA A 35 -0.29 -0.75 12.43
C ALA A 35 0.23 -0.16 11.10
N ALA A 36 0.45 -0.99 10.09
CA ALA A 36 0.86 -0.56 8.76
C ALA A 36 -0.20 0.31 8.08
N LEU A 37 -1.48 -0.10 8.12
CA LEU A 37 -2.59 0.68 7.56
C LEU A 37 -2.76 2.01 8.29
N GLN A 38 -2.64 2.04 9.62
CA GLN A 38 -2.69 3.29 10.39
C GLN A 38 -1.57 4.26 9.99
N ALA A 39 -0.36 3.75 9.78
CA ALA A 39 0.75 4.57 9.30
C ALA A 39 0.49 5.10 7.88
N LEU A 40 -0.03 4.27 6.97
CA LEU A 40 -0.37 4.69 5.61
C LEU A 40 -1.49 5.75 5.57
N VAL A 41 -2.45 5.68 6.49
CA VAL A 41 -3.47 6.72 6.67
C VAL A 41 -2.85 8.03 7.14
N ARG A 42 -1.95 7.99 8.14
CA ARG A 42 -1.23 9.19 8.61
C ARG A 42 -0.34 9.81 7.53
N GLU A 43 0.22 8.97 6.66
CA GLU A 43 1.05 9.39 5.52
C GLU A 43 0.23 9.83 4.29
N ASN A 44 -1.11 9.85 4.38
CA ASN A 44 -2.03 10.18 3.27
C ASN A 44 -1.88 9.27 2.03
N HIS A 45 -1.32 8.07 2.18
CA HIS A 45 -1.24 7.07 1.12
C HIS A 45 -2.54 6.26 0.99
N THR A 46 -3.35 6.22 2.05
CA THR A 46 -4.64 5.53 2.09
C THR A 46 -5.65 6.34 2.87
N VAL A 47 -6.93 6.19 2.58
CA VAL A 47 -8.04 6.69 3.40
C VAL A 47 -8.80 5.53 4.01
N SER A 48 -9.37 5.73 5.19
CA SER A 48 -10.26 4.77 5.82
C SER A 48 -11.69 5.31 5.89
N ALA A 49 -12.67 4.46 5.62
CA ALA A 49 -14.08 4.75 5.78
C ALA A 49 -14.75 3.60 6.51
N LYS A 50 -15.77 3.91 7.32
CA LYS A 50 -16.60 2.88 7.97
C LYS A 50 -17.78 2.55 7.06
N ARG A 51 -17.91 1.29 6.67
CA ARG A 51 -19.00 0.79 5.83
C ARG A 51 -19.48 -0.55 6.38
N ASP A 52 -20.79 -0.68 6.57
CA ASP A 52 -21.42 -1.91 7.08
C ASP A 52 -20.81 -2.43 8.40
N GLY A 53 -20.35 -1.52 9.26
CA GLY A 53 -19.73 -1.85 10.55
C GLY A 53 -18.22 -2.11 10.49
N TYR A 54 -17.61 -2.23 9.31
CA TYR A 54 -16.19 -2.53 9.13
C TYR A 54 -15.41 -1.32 8.62
N ALA A 55 -14.13 -1.24 9.01
CA ALA A 55 -13.19 -0.29 8.42
C ALA A 55 -12.74 -0.80 7.06
N ARG A 56 -12.93 0.02 6.03
CA ARG A 56 -12.46 -0.20 4.67
C ARG A 56 -11.39 0.82 4.33
N TYR A 57 -10.37 0.39 3.62
CA TYR A 57 -9.21 1.17 3.25
C TYR A 57 -9.14 1.27 1.73
N THR A 58 -8.88 2.47 1.24
CA THR A 58 -8.74 2.75 -0.19
C THR A 58 -7.46 3.52 -0.43
N ILE A 59 -6.73 3.15 -1.48
CA ILE A 59 -5.49 3.84 -1.87
C ILE A 59 -5.79 5.24 -2.44
N THR A 60 -5.00 6.24 -2.04
CA THR A 60 -5.06 7.60 -2.60
C THR A 60 -4.19 7.71 -3.86
N ASN A 61 -4.26 8.85 -4.57
CA ASN A 61 -3.35 9.11 -5.68
C ASN A 61 -1.88 9.12 -5.23
N ALA A 62 -1.58 9.76 -4.09
CA ALA A 62 -0.23 9.76 -3.51
C ALA A 62 0.24 8.33 -3.16
N GLY A 63 -0.66 7.48 -2.67
CA GLY A 63 -0.37 6.06 -2.44
C GLY A 63 -0.04 5.30 -3.72
N ARG A 64 -0.75 5.55 -4.82
CA ARG A 64 -0.48 4.93 -6.13
C ARG A 64 0.89 5.36 -6.67
N GLU A 65 1.17 6.66 -6.68
CA GLU A 65 2.48 7.19 -7.09
C GLU A 65 3.62 6.57 -6.26
N ARG A 66 3.37 6.36 -4.97
CA ARG A 66 4.34 5.71 -4.08
C ARG A 66 4.61 4.26 -4.48
N VAL A 67 3.58 3.49 -4.83
CA VAL A 67 3.73 2.12 -5.34
C VAL A 67 4.50 2.11 -6.66
N GLU A 68 4.13 2.99 -7.59
CA GLU A 68 4.81 3.13 -8.89
C GLU A 68 6.30 3.49 -8.71
N SER A 69 6.65 4.29 -7.71
CA SER A 69 8.04 4.63 -7.41
C SER A 69 8.91 3.41 -7.04
N TRP A 70 8.31 2.30 -6.62
CA TRP A 70 9.02 1.05 -6.31
C TRP A 70 9.23 0.19 -7.55
N THR A 71 8.30 0.24 -8.50
CA THR A 71 8.34 -0.55 -9.74
C THR A 71 9.06 0.17 -10.87
N ARG A 72 9.20 1.50 -10.77
CA ARG A 72 9.98 2.29 -11.71
C ARG A 72 11.46 1.96 -11.51
N THR A 73 11.91 0.92 -12.21
CA THR A 73 13.33 0.75 -12.51
C THR A 73 13.83 2.06 -13.12
N PRO A 74 14.99 2.61 -12.71
CA PRO A 74 15.57 3.74 -13.41
C PRO A 74 15.90 3.29 -14.84
N ALA A 75 14.95 3.49 -15.76
CA ALA A 75 15.19 3.39 -17.18
C ALA A 75 16.04 4.60 -17.56
N GLY A 76 17.36 4.45 -17.46
CA GLY A 76 18.33 5.47 -17.85
C GLY A 76 19.29 5.89 -16.75
N GLN A 77 20.13 4.96 -16.28
CA GLN A 77 21.53 5.33 -16.06
C GLN A 77 22.28 4.92 -17.33
N VAL A 78 22.23 5.80 -18.32
CA VAL A 78 23.13 5.78 -19.48
C VAL A 78 24.55 6.01 -18.97
N GLU A 79 25.38 4.97 -18.93
CA GLU A 79 26.83 5.16 -19.03
C GLU A 79 27.20 5.08 -20.51
N ASN A 80 26.96 6.20 -21.18
CA ASN A 80 27.66 6.58 -22.37
C ASN A 80 29.01 7.14 -21.89
N HIS A 81 30.07 6.33 -21.86
CA HIS A 81 31.44 6.82 -21.75
C HIS A 81 32.43 5.86 -22.42
N VAL A 82 32.93 6.36 -23.56
CA VAL A 82 34.22 6.11 -24.24
C VAL A 82 34.48 4.75 -24.87
#